data_AF-A0A1W9V668-F1
#
_entry.id   AF-A0A1W9V668-F1
#
_cell.length_a   1.000
_cell.length_b   1.000
_cell.length_c   1.000
_cell.angle_alpha   90.00
_cell.angle_beta   90.00
_cell.angle_gamma   90.00
#
_symmetry.space_group_name_H-M   'P 1'
#
loop_
_entity.id
_entity.type
_entity.pdbx_description
1 polymer ?
#
loop_
_entity_poly.entity_id
_entity_poly.type
_entity_poly.pdbx_seq_one_letter_code
_entity_poly.pdbx_strand_id
1 'polypeptide(L)'
;MDINIINQFFTKDFLGAPFQIFSATHLIALGLVVLLMCSALVWLNALMLITRSQGIYDFAYLLGIAGALQALLTPDLGIYGYPHYRFFQTFISHGLIVSAAIYMTVIEEFRPAWKSLLRVLVWGNIYMAVVFGINRLIGSNYLFIAYKPPTASLLDVLPPWPWYILWIEGIAIVSALLFYTPFAIKDWRANRELKNAGKSRLDEIIS
;
A
#
# COMPACT_ATOMS: atom_id res chain seq x y z
N MET A 1 -28.54 -11.14 -8.64
CA MET A 1 -27.41 -10.33 -9.11
C MET A 1 -26.79 -11.11 -10.26
N ASP A 2 -26.89 -10.59 -11.48
CA ASP A 2 -26.57 -11.35 -12.69
C ASP A 2 -25.05 -11.35 -12.92
N ILE A 3 -24.40 -12.51 -12.81
CA ILE A 3 -22.96 -12.71 -13.05
C ILE A 3 -22.55 -12.20 -14.45
N ASN A 4 -23.50 -12.19 -15.38
CA ASN A 4 -23.32 -11.70 -16.74
C ASN A 4 -22.95 -10.21 -16.83
N ILE A 5 -23.33 -9.39 -15.85
CA ILE A 5 -23.04 -7.95 -15.85
C ILE A 5 -21.55 -7.68 -15.60
N ILE A 6 -20.90 -8.44 -14.71
CA ILE A 6 -19.47 -8.27 -14.40
C ILE A 6 -18.61 -8.60 -15.62
N ASN A 7 -18.98 -9.65 -16.36
CA ASN A 7 -18.25 -10.10 -17.55
C ASN A 7 -18.30 -9.11 -18.71
N GLN A 8 -19.33 -8.25 -18.79
CA GLN A 8 -19.45 -7.23 -19.84
C GLN A 8 -18.52 -6.01 -19.63
N PHE A 9 -18.02 -5.76 -18.41
CA PHE A 9 -17.12 -4.62 -18.16
C PHE A 9 -15.71 -4.80 -18.72
N PHE A 10 -15.32 -6.03 -19.06
CA PHE A 10 -13.97 -6.37 -19.50
C PHE A 10 -13.89 -6.86 -20.96
N THR A 11 -15.00 -6.85 -21.70
CA THR A 11 -15.00 -7.15 -23.14
C THR A 11 -14.64 -5.93 -23.98
N LYS A 12 -13.95 -6.15 -25.10
CA LYS A 12 -13.46 -5.11 -26.02
C LYS A 12 -14.59 -4.24 -26.61
N ASP A 13 -15.80 -4.79 -26.72
CA ASP A 13 -16.98 -4.17 -27.31
C ASP A 13 -18.10 -4.04 -26.24
N PHE A 14 -18.01 -3.01 -25.41
CA PHE A 14 -19.02 -2.71 -24.38
C PHE A 14 -20.32 -2.23 -25.04
N LEU A 15 -21.40 -3.02 -24.93
CA LEU A 15 -22.72 -2.74 -25.52
C LEU A 15 -23.67 -1.98 -24.56
N GLY A 16 -23.19 -1.54 -23.40
CA GLY A 16 -23.99 -0.78 -22.41
C GLY A 16 -24.11 0.71 -22.74
N ALA A 17 -25.02 1.40 -22.04
CA ALA A 17 -25.19 2.85 -22.16
C ALA A 17 -23.87 3.61 -21.85
N PRO A 18 -23.60 4.75 -22.51
CA PRO A 18 -22.39 5.57 -22.29
C PRO A 18 -22.16 5.88 -20.80
N PHE A 19 -20.88 6.08 -20.44
CA PHE A 19 -20.39 6.34 -19.08
C PHE A 19 -21.22 7.41 -18.34
N GLN A 20 -22.20 6.97 -17.55
CA GLN A 20 -22.95 7.84 -16.65
C GLN A 20 -22.15 7.99 -15.35
N ILE A 21 -21.56 9.16 -15.17
CA ILE A 21 -20.85 9.55 -13.94
C ILE A 21 -21.85 9.39 -12.76
N PHE A 22 -21.46 8.66 -11.71
CA PHE A 22 -22.29 8.30 -10.54
C PHE A 22 -23.38 7.23 -10.73
N SER A 23 -23.44 6.53 -11.86
CA SER A 23 -24.25 5.32 -11.95
C SER A 23 -23.74 4.21 -11.03
N ALA A 24 -24.60 3.26 -10.63
CA ALA A 24 -24.19 2.12 -9.81
C ALA A 24 -23.01 1.35 -10.44
N THR A 25 -22.98 1.26 -11.77
CA THR A 25 -21.90 0.65 -12.54
C THR A 25 -20.60 1.46 -12.48
N HIS A 26 -20.67 2.79 -12.55
CA HIS A 26 -19.53 3.69 -12.33
C HIS A 26 -19.00 3.60 -10.90
N LEU A 27 -19.88 3.56 -9.88
CA LEU A 27 -19.49 3.42 -8.48
C LEU A 27 -18.88 2.05 -8.17
N ILE A 28 -19.38 0.98 -8.79
CA ILE A 28 -18.81 -0.37 -8.69
C ILE A 28 -17.45 -0.42 -9.40
N ALA A 29 -17.31 0.15 -10.60
CA ALA A 29 -16.04 0.24 -11.31
C ALA A 29 -15.01 1.06 -10.52
N LEU A 30 -15.41 2.19 -9.92
CA LEU A 30 -14.58 2.95 -9.00
C LEU A 30 -14.20 2.13 -7.76
N GLY A 31 -15.13 1.35 -7.19
CA GLY A 31 -14.84 0.44 -6.08
C GLY A 31 -13.82 -0.65 -6.45
N LEU A 32 -13.90 -1.20 -7.66
CA LEU A 32 -12.95 -2.19 -8.20
C LEU A 32 -11.59 -1.55 -8.54
N VAL A 33 -11.57 -0.30 -8.97
CA VAL A 33 -10.33 0.48 -9.15
C VAL A 33 -9.71 0.82 -7.79
N VAL A 34 -10.52 1.13 -6.77
CA VAL A 34 -10.06 1.32 -5.38
C VAL A 34 -9.48 0.03 -4.79
N LEU A 35 -9.91 -1.15 -5.24
CA LEU A 35 -9.32 -2.44 -4.86
C LEU A 35 -7.89 -2.66 -5.39
N LEU A 36 -7.40 -1.80 -6.29
CA LEU A 36 -5.99 -1.76 -6.64
C LEU A 36 -5.19 -1.13 -5.48
N MET A 37 -4.19 -1.84 -4.98
CA MET A 37 -3.46 -1.48 -3.75
C MET A 37 -2.95 -0.03 -3.74
N CYS A 38 -2.50 0.48 -4.89
CA CYS A 38 -2.02 1.85 -5.04
C CYS A 38 -3.15 2.88 -5.03
N SER A 39 -4.29 2.58 -5.64
CA SER A 39 -5.47 3.46 -5.62
C SER A 39 -6.05 3.57 -4.21
N ALA A 40 -6.11 2.47 -3.46
CA ALA A 40 -6.45 2.50 -2.04
C ALA A 40 -5.48 3.39 -1.24
N LEU A 41 -4.17 3.25 -1.47
CA LEU A 41 -3.15 4.05 -0.78
C LEU A 41 -3.23 5.55 -1.08
N VAL A 42 -3.57 5.95 -2.31
CA VAL A 42 -3.79 7.38 -2.63
C VAL A 42 -4.92 7.96 -1.77
N TRP A 43 -6.07 7.26 -1.71
CA TRP A 43 -7.21 7.72 -0.91
C TRP A 43 -6.92 7.68 0.59
N LEU A 44 -6.26 6.61 1.07
CA LEU A 44 -5.83 6.53 2.46
C LEU A 44 -4.87 7.66 2.82
N ASN A 45 -3.92 8.03 1.95
CA ASN A 45 -3.03 9.16 2.20
C ASN A 45 -3.77 10.49 2.21
N ALA A 46 -4.75 10.70 1.32
CA ALA A 46 -5.59 11.88 1.37
C ALA A 46 -6.37 11.96 2.69
N LEU A 47 -6.97 10.85 3.13
CA LEU A 47 -7.65 10.75 4.42
C LEU A 47 -6.69 10.97 5.59
N MET A 48 -5.46 10.44 5.52
CA MET A 48 -4.42 10.63 6.53
C MET A 48 -4.05 12.10 6.69
N LEU A 49 -3.87 12.83 5.58
CA LEU A 49 -3.52 14.25 5.63
C LEU A 49 -4.63 15.10 6.28
N ILE A 50 -5.90 14.72 6.11
CA ILE A 50 -7.04 15.42 6.71
C ILE A 50 -7.23 15.02 8.18
N THR A 51 -7.20 13.72 8.45
CA THR A 51 -7.54 13.16 9.77
C THR A 51 -6.36 13.09 10.74
N ARG A 52 -5.13 13.26 10.23
CA ARG A 52 -3.88 13.04 10.96
C ARG A 52 -3.86 11.69 11.70
N SER A 53 -4.39 10.65 11.08
CA SER A 53 -4.51 9.33 11.71
C SER A 53 -3.18 8.59 11.73
N GLN A 54 -2.67 8.31 12.94
CA GLN A 54 -1.44 7.54 13.15
C GLN A 54 -1.48 6.15 12.51
N GLY A 55 -2.64 5.48 12.54
CA GLY A 55 -2.77 4.13 11.99
C GLY A 55 -2.57 4.11 10.47
N ILE A 56 -3.15 5.10 9.78
CA ILE A 56 -2.99 5.22 8.32
C ILE A 56 -1.56 5.66 7.98
N TYR A 57 -1.00 6.57 8.78
CA TYR A 57 0.40 6.98 8.65
C TYR A 57 1.36 5.80 8.77
N ASP A 58 1.19 4.92 9.76
CA ASP A 58 2.06 3.76 9.92
C ASP A 58 2.07 2.89 8.65
N PHE A 59 0.88 2.68 8.06
CA PHE A 59 0.74 1.96 6.80
C PHE A 59 1.42 2.65 5.63
N ALA A 60 1.13 3.94 5.45
CA ALA A 60 1.67 4.76 4.38
C ALA A 60 3.20 4.82 4.45
N TYR A 61 3.75 4.96 5.65
CA TYR A 61 5.19 5.08 5.87
C TYR A 61 5.93 3.75 5.75
N LEU A 62 5.47 2.71 6.45
CA LEU A 62 6.21 1.45 6.56
C LEU A 62 6.09 0.54 5.34
N LEU A 63 4.92 0.55 4.67
CA LEU A 63 4.69 -0.26 3.46
C LEU A 63 4.37 0.60 2.22
N GLY A 64 3.64 1.70 2.40
CA GLY A 64 3.23 2.56 1.29
C GLY A 64 4.40 3.17 0.52
N ILE A 65 5.43 3.68 1.21
CA ILE A 65 6.64 4.19 0.58
C ILE A 65 7.34 3.08 -0.21
N ALA A 66 7.52 1.88 0.37
CA ALA A 66 8.18 0.76 -0.30
C ALA A 66 7.47 0.37 -1.60
N GLY A 67 6.15 0.20 -1.55
CA GLY A 67 5.34 -0.13 -2.71
C GLY A 67 5.32 0.97 -3.77
N ALA A 68 5.21 2.23 -3.34
CA ALA A 68 5.22 3.36 -4.26
C ALA A 68 6.57 3.56 -4.95
N LEU A 69 7.68 3.35 -4.23
CA LEU A 69 9.01 3.38 -4.83
C LEU A 69 9.20 2.26 -5.86
N GLN A 70 8.69 1.06 -5.60
CA GLN A 70 8.74 -0.03 -6.59
C GLN A 70 7.98 0.35 -7.86
N ALA A 71 6.80 0.96 -7.74
CA ALA A 71 6.03 1.42 -8.89
C ALA A 71 6.68 2.61 -9.63
N LEU A 72 7.44 3.46 -8.94
CA LEU A 72 8.18 4.57 -9.56
C LEU A 72 9.46 4.09 -10.28
N LEU A 73 10.16 3.10 -9.71
CA LEU A 73 11.40 2.56 -10.27
C LEU A 73 11.15 1.57 -11.40
N THR A 74 10.08 0.78 -11.30
CA THR A 74 9.68 -0.22 -12.30
C THR A 74 8.21 -0.04 -12.66
N PRO A 75 7.87 1.05 -13.38
CA PRO A 75 6.48 1.36 -13.67
C PRO A 75 5.91 0.39 -14.71
N ASP A 76 4.80 -0.26 -14.38
CA ASP A 76 4.05 -1.09 -15.33
C ASP A 76 3.12 -0.21 -16.18
N LEU A 77 3.66 0.35 -17.26
CA LEU A 77 2.91 1.20 -18.19
C LEU A 77 2.43 0.43 -19.42
N GLY A 78 2.89 -0.81 -19.64
CA GLY A 78 2.63 -1.58 -20.85
C GLY A 78 2.86 -0.76 -22.12
N ILE A 79 1.86 -0.70 -23.00
CA ILE A 79 1.89 0.11 -24.23
C ILE A 79 1.69 1.62 -24.01
N TYR A 80 1.37 2.05 -22.78
CA TYR A 80 0.98 3.41 -22.43
C TYR A 80 2.11 4.20 -21.77
N GLY A 81 3.31 4.10 -22.35
CA GLY A 81 4.49 4.85 -21.92
C GLY A 81 4.39 6.36 -22.18
N TYR A 82 5.47 7.10 -21.90
CA TYR A 82 5.52 8.54 -22.20
C TYR A 82 5.27 8.80 -23.70
N PRO A 83 4.47 9.82 -24.08
CA PRO A 83 3.84 10.87 -23.26
C PRO A 83 2.35 10.61 -22.94
N HIS A 84 1.95 9.37 -22.64
CA HIS A 84 0.55 9.04 -22.38
C HIS A 84 0.07 9.47 -20.98
N TYR A 85 -1.22 9.74 -20.81
CA TYR A 85 -1.85 10.06 -19.52
C TYR A 85 -1.46 9.09 -18.39
N ARG A 86 -1.43 7.78 -18.68
CA ARG A 86 -1.06 6.74 -17.70
C ARG A 86 0.35 6.92 -17.14
N PHE A 87 1.30 7.40 -17.95
CA PHE A 87 2.63 7.74 -17.47
C PHE A 87 2.53 8.80 -16.37
N PHE A 88 1.95 9.97 -16.69
CA PHE A 88 1.83 11.07 -15.73
C PHE A 88 1.01 10.68 -14.50
N GLN A 89 -0.12 10.01 -14.69
CA GLN A 89 -0.96 9.54 -13.60
C GLN A 89 -0.21 8.59 -12.65
N THR A 90 0.59 7.66 -13.17
CA THR A 90 1.38 6.74 -12.35
C THR A 90 2.43 7.50 -11.55
N PHE A 91 3.24 8.34 -12.17
CA PHE A 91 4.30 9.08 -11.47
C PHE A 91 3.75 10.08 -10.45
N ILE A 92 2.68 10.80 -10.79
CA ILE A 92 2.05 11.76 -9.86
C ILE A 92 1.42 11.03 -8.68
N SER A 93 0.63 9.98 -8.91
CA SER A 93 -0.05 9.26 -7.82
C SER A 93 0.92 8.60 -6.84
N HIS A 94 1.94 7.89 -7.34
CA HIS A 94 2.92 7.23 -6.48
C HIS A 94 3.88 8.24 -5.84
N GLY A 95 4.22 9.32 -6.55
CA GLY A 95 4.96 10.44 -5.99
C GLY A 95 4.22 11.08 -4.81
N LEU A 96 2.90 11.26 -4.90
CA LEU A 96 2.07 11.76 -3.82
C LEU A 96 1.98 10.80 -2.63
N ILE A 97 2.01 9.48 -2.87
CA ILE A 97 2.06 8.51 -1.76
C ILE A 97 3.31 8.72 -0.92
N VAL A 98 4.47 8.81 -1.60
CA VAL A 98 5.77 9.00 -0.93
C VAL A 98 5.83 10.37 -0.24
N SER A 99 5.47 11.44 -0.94
CA SER A 99 5.60 12.80 -0.40
C SER A 99 4.65 13.04 0.78
N ALA A 100 3.43 12.50 0.77
CA ALA A 100 2.50 12.63 1.89
C ALA A 100 3.04 11.95 3.17
N ALA A 101 3.60 10.74 3.07
CA ALA A 101 4.16 10.06 4.23
C ALA A 101 5.43 10.75 4.75
N ILE A 102 6.28 11.29 3.86
CA ILE A 102 7.44 12.10 4.24
C ILE A 102 6.98 13.40 4.92
N TYR A 103 5.99 14.10 4.36
CA TYR A 103 5.43 15.33 4.95
C TYR A 103 4.94 15.10 6.37
N MET A 104 4.14 14.05 6.60
CA MET A 104 3.67 13.70 7.93
C MET A 104 4.82 13.43 8.91
N THR A 105 5.92 12.85 8.42
CA THR A 105 7.08 12.53 9.26
C THR A 105 7.93 13.77 9.60
N VAL A 106 8.18 14.62 8.61
CA VAL A 106 9.14 15.74 8.73
C VAL A 106 8.48 17.00 9.26
N ILE A 107 7.25 17.28 8.85
CA ILE A 107 6.55 18.53 9.17
C ILE A 107 5.57 18.35 10.32
N GLU A 108 4.76 17.28 10.28
CA GLU A 108 3.78 16.99 11.33
C GLU A 108 4.37 16.14 12.47
N GLU A 109 5.67 15.80 12.37
CA GLU A 109 6.45 15.08 13.39
C GLU A 109 5.90 13.70 13.76
N PHE A 110 5.13 13.07 12.87
CA PHE A 110 4.68 11.69 13.05
C PHE A 110 5.88 10.76 13.01
N ARG A 111 5.81 9.67 13.79
CA ARG A 111 6.82 8.63 13.75
C ARG A 111 6.21 7.25 13.97
N PRO A 112 6.69 6.21 13.25
CA PRO A 112 6.28 4.84 13.53
C PRO A 112 6.84 4.41 14.89
N ALA A 113 6.09 3.59 15.61
CA ALA A 113 6.51 2.94 16.84
C ALA A 113 6.72 1.44 16.62
N TRP A 114 7.35 0.75 17.58
CA TRP A 114 7.47 -0.71 17.51
C TRP A 114 6.12 -1.42 17.37
N LYS A 115 5.09 -0.91 18.08
CA LYS A 115 3.71 -1.40 17.97
C LYS A 115 3.09 -1.13 16.58
N SER A 116 3.59 -0.14 15.84
CA SER A 116 3.15 0.17 14.48
C SER A 116 3.53 -0.95 13.51
N LEU A 117 4.70 -1.58 13.66
CA LEU A 117 5.11 -2.71 12.82
C LEU A 117 4.10 -3.87 12.92
N LEU A 118 3.77 -4.27 14.16
CA LEU A 118 2.80 -5.35 14.38
C LEU A 118 1.41 -4.96 13.85
N ARG A 119 0.97 -3.72 14.09
CA ARG A 119 -0.29 -3.21 13.58
C ARG A 119 -0.36 -3.29 12.05
N VAL A 120 0.69 -2.87 11.36
CA VAL A 120 0.77 -2.88 9.90
C VAL A 120 0.75 -4.30 9.35
N LEU A 121 1.48 -5.24 9.97
CA LEU A 121 1.46 -6.64 9.55
C LEU A 121 0.09 -7.30 9.73
N VAL A 122 -0.57 -7.07 10.87
CA VAL A 122 -1.90 -7.63 11.14
C VAL A 122 -2.93 -7.10 10.16
N TRP A 123 -3.02 -5.78 10.01
CA TRP A 123 -4.01 -5.17 9.12
C TRP A 123 -3.70 -5.43 7.64
N GLY A 124 -2.42 -5.57 7.27
CA GLY A 124 -2.01 -5.98 5.92
C GLY A 124 -2.49 -7.39 5.58
N ASN A 125 -2.36 -8.33 6.52
CA ASN A 125 -2.88 -9.68 6.38
C ASN A 125 -4.42 -9.72 6.35
N ILE A 126 -5.09 -8.90 7.16
CA ILE A 126 -6.56 -8.75 7.10
C ILE A 126 -6.98 -8.27 5.72
N TYR A 127 -6.33 -7.23 5.19
CA TYR A 127 -6.60 -6.72 3.85
C TYR A 127 -6.37 -7.81 2.78
N MET A 128 -5.26 -8.54 2.85
CA MET A 128 -4.98 -9.65 1.95
C MET A 128 -6.06 -10.74 2.00
N ALA A 129 -6.53 -11.12 3.20
CA ALA A 129 -7.58 -12.11 3.38
C ALA A 129 -8.93 -11.64 2.81
N VAL A 130 -9.28 -10.36 3.01
CA VAL A 130 -10.49 -9.76 2.43
C VAL A 130 -10.42 -9.77 0.92
N VAL A 131 -9.30 -9.33 0.33
CA VAL A 131 -9.09 -9.34 -1.12
C VAL A 131 -9.13 -10.77 -1.66
N PHE A 132 -8.60 -11.76 -0.93
CA PHE A 132 -8.68 -13.17 -1.31
C PHE A 132 -10.12 -13.66 -1.37
N GLY A 133 -10.94 -13.32 -0.37
CA GLY A 133 -12.36 -13.61 -0.37
C GLY A 133 -13.08 -13.00 -1.57
N ILE A 134 -12.84 -11.71 -1.84
CA ILE A 134 -13.43 -11.01 -2.99
C ILE A 134 -13.00 -11.68 -4.30
N ASN A 135 -11.71 -11.99 -4.45
CA ASN A 135 -11.18 -12.68 -5.62
C ASN A 135 -11.90 -14.00 -5.89
N ARG A 136 -12.16 -14.80 -4.85
CA ARG A 136 -12.91 -16.05 -4.99
C ARG A 136 -14.37 -15.85 -5.40
N LEU A 137 -15.00 -14.77 -4.94
CA LEU A 137 -16.40 -14.49 -5.24
C LEU A 137 -16.63 -14.01 -6.68
N ILE A 138 -15.72 -13.19 -7.21
CA ILE A 138 -15.88 -12.57 -8.54
C ILE A 138 -14.99 -13.18 -9.62
N GLY A 139 -14.18 -14.19 -9.27
CA GLY A 139 -13.25 -14.84 -10.22
C GLY A 139 -12.07 -13.97 -10.62
N SER A 140 -11.71 -12.95 -9.83
CA SER A 140 -10.56 -12.06 -10.09
C SER A 140 -9.29 -12.55 -9.40
N ASN A 141 -8.16 -11.90 -9.69
CA ASN A 141 -6.86 -12.18 -9.07
C ASN A 141 -6.12 -10.89 -8.70
N TYR A 142 -6.79 -10.01 -7.95
CA TYR A 142 -6.15 -8.82 -7.38
C TYR A 142 -5.03 -9.21 -6.42
N LEU A 143 -4.00 -8.37 -6.31
CA LEU A 143 -2.75 -8.63 -5.56
C LEU A 143 -1.97 -9.87 -6.00
N PHE A 144 -2.40 -10.57 -7.06
CA PHE A 144 -1.83 -11.85 -7.50
C PHE A 144 -1.68 -12.88 -6.38
N ILE A 145 -2.68 -12.96 -5.50
CA ILE A 145 -2.69 -13.86 -4.33
C ILE A 145 -3.29 -15.23 -4.61
N ALA A 146 -4.04 -15.39 -5.72
CA ALA A 146 -4.57 -16.69 -6.12
C ALA A 146 -3.63 -17.45 -7.07
N TYR A 147 -2.93 -16.72 -7.95
CA TYR A 147 -1.89 -17.25 -8.84
C TYR A 147 -1.01 -16.11 -9.37
N LYS A 148 0.16 -16.45 -9.92
CA LYS A 148 1.10 -15.49 -10.50
C LYS A 148 0.55 -14.87 -11.79
N PRO A 149 0.90 -13.63 -12.15
CA PRO A 149 0.50 -13.05 -13.42
C PRO A 149 1.03 -13.90 -14.59
N PRO A 150 0.29 -13.98 -15.72
CA PRO A 150 0.72 -14.73 -16.90
C PRO A 150 1.87 -14.04 -17.66
N THR A 151 2.15 -12.78 -17.34
CA THR A 151 3.25 -11.99 -17.89
C THR A 151 4.51 -12.17 -17.06
N ALA A 152 5.67 -12.08 -17.71
CA ALA A 152 6.97 -12.15 -17.03
C ALA A 152 7.03 -11.16 -15.85
N SER A 153 7.36 -11.67 -14.67
CA SER A 153 7.38 -10.87 -13.43
C SER A 153 8.43 -11.38 -12.45
N LEU A 154 8.80 -10.55 -11.47
CA LEU A 154 9.66 -10.97 -10.35
C LEU A 154 9.06 -12.15 -9.57
N LEU A 155 7.74 -12.35 -9.63
CA LEU A 155 7.06 -13.46 -8.98
C LEU A 155 7.44 -14.80 -9.62
N ASP A 156 7.93 -14.83 -10.87
CA ASP A 156 8.27 -16.08 -11.56
C ASP A 156 9.47 -16.79 -10.91
N VAL A 157 10.37 -16.02 -10.30
CA VAL A 157 11.54 -16.54 -9.56
C VAL A 157 11.14 -17.17 -8.21
N LEU A 158 9.96 -16.81 -7.68
CA LEU A 158 9.49 -17.30 -6.39
C LEU A 158 8.91 -18.73 -6.47
N PRO A 159 8.77 -19.44 -5.34
CA PRO A 159 8.14 -20.76 -5.29
C PRO A 159 6.70 -20.80 -5.86
N PRO A 160 6.13 -21.99 -6.13
CA PRO A 160 4.73 -22.10 -6.53
C PRO A 160 3.76 -21.65 -5.43
N TRP A 161 2.52 -21.35 -5.83
CA TRP A 161 1.44 -21.06 -4.89
C TRP A 161 1.24 -22.22 -3.91
N PRO A 162 0.96 -21.99 -2.61
CA PRO A 162 0.81 -20.70 -1.92
C PRO A 162 2.12 -20.13 -1.34
N TRP A 163 3.26 -20.81 -1.53
CA TRP A 163 4.50 -20.52 -0.80
C TRP A 163 5.11 -19.15 -1.10
N TYR A 164 4.96 -18.62 -2.32
CA TYR A 164 5.46 -17.28 -2.64
C TYR A 164 4.77 -16.16 -1.84
N ILE A 165 3.57 -16.40 -1.30
CA ILE A 165 2.87 -15.41 -0.47
C ILE A 165 3.69 -15.12 0.79
N LEU A 166 4.30 -16.16 1.39
CA LEU A 166 5.20 -16.01 2.53
C LEU A 166 6.48 -15.24 2.16
N TRP A 167 6.96 -15.37 0.92
CA TRP A 167 8.09 -14.59 0.43
C TRP A 167 7.74 -13.12 0.24
N ILE A 168 6.56 -12.83 -0.32
CA ILE A 168 6.06 -11.45 -0.45
C ILE A 168 5.89 -10.82 0.95
N GLU A 169 5.33 -11.57 1.89
CA GLU A 169 5.19 -11.11 3.28
C GLU A 169 6.55 -10.89 3.95
N GLY A 170 7.52 -11.78 3.73
CA GLY A 170 8.89 -11.61 4.18
C GLY A 170 9.55 -10.34 3.62
N ILE A 171 9.37 -10.06 2.33
CA ILE A 171 9.85 -8.82 1.70
C ILE A 171 9.19 -7.60 2.36
N ALA A 172 7.87 -7.64 2.58
CA ALA A 172 7.14 -6.56 3.24
C ALA A 172 7.65 -6.30 4.67
N ILE A 173 7.90 -7.35 5.45
CA ILE A 173 8.48 -7.26 6.80
C ILE A 173 9.87 -6.62 6.75
N VAL A 174 10.74 -7.09 5.86
CA VAL A 174 12.10 -6.56 5.70
C VAL A 174 12.07 -5.09 5.31
N SER A 175 11.21 -4.70 4.36
CA SER A 175 11.02 -3.30 3.97
C SER A 175 10.51 -2.45 5.14
N ALA A 176 9.53 -2.93 5.89
CA ALA A 176 8.99 -2.20 7.05
C ALA A 176 10.07 -1.99 8.14
N LEU A 177 10.88 -3.02 8.42
CA LEU A 177 12.01 -2.90 9.35
C LEU A 177 13.06 -1.91 8.85
N LEU A 178 13.37 -1.93 7.55
CA LEU A 178 14.30 -0.99 6.93
C LEU A 178 13.83 0.46 7.12
N PHE A 179 12.56 0.76 6.82
CA PHE A 179 12.00 2.10 7.03
C PHE A 179 11.86 2.48 8.52
N TYR A 180 11.71 1.51 9.42
CA TYR A 180 11.70 1.77 10.87
C TYR A 180 13.09 2.04 11.46
N THR A 181 14.16 1.58 10.79
CA THR A 181 15.55 1.60 11.28
C THR A 181 16.03 3.00 11.76
N PRO A 182 15.76 4.12 11.05
CA PRO A 182 16.21 5.44 11.49
C PRO A 182 15.67 5.83 12.88
N PHE A 183 14.41 5.49 13.16
CA PHE A 183 13.75 5.77 14.44
C PHE A 183 14.29 4.86 15.54
N ALA A 184 14.50 3.58 15.24
CA ALA A 184 15.10 2.64 16.18
C ALA A 184 16.50 3.09 16.63
N ILE A 185 17.33 3.57 15.68
CA ILE A 185 18.67 4.09 15.99
C ILE A 185 18.57 5.35 16.86
N LYS A 186 17.66 6.29 16.55
CA LYS A 186 17.46 7.50 17.35
C LYS A 186 17.04 7.17 18.78
N ASP A 187 16.06 6.28 18.95
CA ASP A 187 15.59 5.86 20.28
C ASP A 187 16.68 5.12 21.07
N TRP A 188 17.48 4.28 20.42
CA TRP A 188 18.60 3.59 21.07
C TRP A 188 19.68 4.55 21.58
N ARG A 189 20.06 5.55 20.76
CA ARG A 189 21.05 6.57 21.16
C ARG A 189 20.56 7.38 22.36
N ALA A 190 19.33 7.88 22.31
CA ALA A 190 18.74 8.65 23.41
C ALA A 190 18.70 7.85 24.73
N ASN A 191 18.30 6.57 24.67
CA ASN A 191 18.30 5.70 25.84
C ASN A 191 19.70 5.45 26.40
N ARG A 192 20.72 5.39 25.54
CA ARG A 192 22.11 5.20 25.97
C ARG A 192 22.65 6.46 26.66
N GLU A 193 22.31 7.64 26.15
CA GLU A 193 22.68 8.92 26.77
C GLU A 193 22.06 9.09 28.15
N LEU A 194 20.77 8.76 28.31
CA LEU A 194 20.10 8.77 29.60
C LEU A 194 20.76 7.82 30.60
N LYS A 195 21.03 6.58 30.18
CA LYS A 195 21.75 5.60 31.02
C LYS A 195 23.13 6.10 31.43
N ASN A 196 23.88 6.73 30.53
CA ASN A 196 25.20 7.30 30.83
C ASN A 196 25.09 8.47 31.83
N ALA A 197 23.99 9.23 31.79
CA ALA A 197 23.70 10.30 32.73
C ALA A 197 23.13 9.81 34.08
N GLY A 198 23.00 8.49 34.29
CA GLY A 198 22.38 7.91 35.47
C GLY A 198 20.87 8.19 35.58
N LYS A 199 20.23 8.61 34.49
CA LYS A 199 18.80 8.95 34.44
C LYS A 199 17.99 7.92 33.65
N SER A 200 16.72 7.82 33.96
CA SER A 200 15.73 7.10 33.20
C SER A 200 14.89 8.06 32.35
N ARG A 201 14.18 7.56 31.33
CA ARG A 201 13.20 8.36 30.57
C ARG A 201 12.07 8.90 31.45
N LEU A 202 11.76 8.24 32.57
CA LEU A 202 10.74 8.73 33.51
C LEU A 202 11.23 9.96 34.26
N ASP A 203 12.53 10.03 34.54
CA ASP A 203 13.14 11.14 35.28
C ASP A 203 13.11 12.44 34.46
N GLU A 204 13.15 12.34 33.13
CA GLU A 204 13.08 13.47 32.19
C GLU A 204 11.64 13.96 31.96
N ILE A 205 10.64 13.11 32.15
CA ILE A 205 9.22 13.47 32.01
C ILE A 205 8.69 14.18 33.26
N ILE A 206 9.28 13.89 34.43
CA ILE A 206 8.83 14.41 35.73
C ILE A 206 9.58 15.71 36.12
N SER A 207 10.68 16.05 35.44
CA SER A 207 11.45 17.29 35.63
C SER A 207 10.91 18.46 34.83
#